data_AF-A0A7L0SDK9-F1
#
_entry.id   AF-A0A7L0SDK9-F1
#
_cell.length_a   1.000
_cell.length_b   1.000
_cell.length_c   1.000
_cell.angle_alpha   90.00
_cell.angle_beta   90.00
_cell.angle_gamma   90.00
#
_symmetry.space_group_name_H-M   'P 1'
#
loop_
_entity.id
_entity.type
_entity.pdbx_description
1 polymer ?
#
loop_
_entity_poly.entity_id
_entity_poly.type
_entity_poly.pdbx_seq_one_letter_code
_entity_poly.pdbx_strand_id
1 'polypeptide(L)'
;QVRIEGSVKRLPEEESERYFHSRPGGGQIGAGGGRQSTVIPDREYLRKKNMELGGGYRETAGGEPAYWGGYRGGPDVVEFWQGQGGGLHDRRGGRRLRD
;
A
#
# COMPACT_ATOMS: atom_id res chain seq x y z
N GLN A 1 19.81 4.24 -2.89
CA GLN A 1 18.76 3.93 -1.91
C GLN A 1 18.26 5.25 -1.33
N VAL A 2 16.96 5.35 -1.02
CA VAL A 2 16.40 6.49 -0.28
C VAL A 2 15.73 5.97 0.99
N ARG A 3 15.99 6.59 2.14
CA ARG A 3 15.30 6.32 3.40
C ARG A 3 14.48 7.53 3.79
N ILE A 4 13.24 7.30 4.21
CA ILE A 4 12.32 8.32 4.69
C ILE A 4 11.82 7.88 6.06
N GLU A 5 11.98 8.75 7.06
CA GLU A 5 11.50 8.51 8.42
C GLU A 5 10.63 9.68 8.86
N GLY A 6 9.59 9.39 9.64
CA GLY A 6 8.72 10.41 10.21
C GLY A 6 7.38 9.87 10.66
N SER A 7 6.49 10.77 11.04
CA SER A 7 5.13 10.42 11.47
C SER A 7 4.30 9.81 10.34
N VAL A 8 3.29 9.02 10.72
CA VAL A 8 2.33 8.43 9.78
C VAL A 8 0.93 8.80 10.23
N LYS A 9 0.06 9.14 9.28
CA LYS A 9 -1.37 9.42 9.52
C LYS A 9 -2.24 8.60 8.56
N ARG A 10 -3.39 8.13 9.03
CA ARG A 10 -4.40 7.49 8.15
C ARG A 10 -4.94 8.54 7.17
N LEU A 11 -5.17 8.15 5.93
CA LEU A 11 -5.86 9.01 4.96
C LEU A 11 -7.34 9.13 5.30
N PRO A 12 -7.99 10.26 4.95
CA PRO A 12 -9.45 10.34 4.93
C PRO A 12 -10.06 9.26 4.06
N GLU A 13 -11.22 8.74 4.46
CA GLU A 13 -11.94 7.68 3.75
C GLU A 13 -12.23 8.06 2.29
N GLU A 14 -12.68 9.28 2.04
CA GLU A 14 -12.95 9.78 0.67
C GLU A 14 -11.72 9.75 -0.25
N GLU A 15 -10.53 10.09 0.29
CA GLU A 15 -9.28 10.05 -0.49
C GLU A 15 -8.86 8.60 -0.77
N SER A 16 -9.08 7.71 0.19
CA SER A 16 -8.85 6.27 0.07
C SER A 16 -9.75 5.64 -0.99
N GLU A 17 -11.06 5.91 -0.91
CA GLU A 17 -12.09 5.34 -1.77
C GLU A 17 -11.90 5.78 -3.22
N ARG A 18 -11.61 7.08 -3.42
CA ARG A 18 -11.27 7.61 -4.74
C ARG A 18 -10.04 6.91 -5.33
N TYR A 19 -9.00 6.66 -4.52
CA TYR A 19 -7.84 5.90 -4.98
C TYR A 19 -8.20 4.44 -5.25
N PHE A 20 -9.00 3.79 -4.40
CA PHE A 20 -9.46 2.41 -4.59
C PHE A 20 -10.13 2.21 -5.95
N HIS A 21 -11.09 3.07 -6.29
CA HIS A 21 -11.83 2.99 -7.54
C HIS A 21 -11.00 3.32 -8.79
N SER A 22 -9.88 4.02 -8.64
CA SER A 22 -8.93 4.25 -9.74
C SER A 22 -8.11 3.00 -10.11
N ARG A 23 -8.07 1.98 -9.25
CA ARG A 23 -7.25 0.77 -9.47
C ARG A 23 -7.89 -0.11 -10.54
N PRO A 24 -7.11 -0.87 -11.34
CA PRO A 24 -7.66 -1.89 -12.22
C PRO A 24 -8.54 -2.87 -11.45
N GLY A 25 -9.59 -3.41 -12.08
CA GLY A 25 -10.56 -4.29 -11.41
C GLY A 25 -9.91 -5.48 -10.71
N GLY A 26 -8.88 -6.10 -11.30
CA GLY A 26 -8.11 -7.17 -10.63
C GLY A 26 -7.44 -6.74 -9.32
N GLY A 27 -7.00 -5.48 -9.22
CA GLY A 27 -6.46 -4.91 -7.99
C GLY A 27 -7.51 -4.65 -6.91
N GLN A 28 -8.72 -4.26 -7.32
CA GLN A 28 -9.87 -4.10 -6.43
C GLN A 28 -10.34 -5.47 -5.89
N ILE A 29 -10.52 -6.45 -6.78
CA ILE A 29 -10.87 -7.84 -6.43
C ILE A 29 -9.82 -8.44 -5.49
N GLY A 30 -8.53 -8.28 -5.78
CA GLY A 30 -7.46 -8.81 -4.94
C GLY A 30 -7.45 -8.20 -3.53
N ALA A 31 -7.84 -6.93 -3.38
CA ALA A 31 -7.99 -6.29 -2.07
C ALA A 31 -9.19 -6.81 -1.28
N GLY A 32 -10.27 -7.22 -1.95
CA GLY A 32 -11.42 -7.87 -1.32
C GLY A 32 -11.26 -9.39 -1.09
N GLY A 33 -10.38 -10.05 -1.86
CA GLY A 33 -10.23 -11.51 -1.92
C GLY A 33 -9.56 -12.17 -0.72
N GLY A 34 -8.94 -11.38 0.17
CA GLY A 34 -8.31 -11.91 1.37
C GLY A 34 -7.90 -10.83 2.35
N ARG A 35 -7.99 -11.15 3.64
CA ARG A 35 -7.50 -10.29 4.70
C ARG A 35 -5.98 -10.48 4.79
N GLN A 36 -5.22 -9.44 4.45
CA GLN A 36 -3.76 -9.53 4.41
C GLN A 36 -3.20 -10.02 5.76
N SER A 37 -2.19 -10.89 5.70
CA SER A 37 -1.49 -11.46 6.87
C SER A 37 -2.33 -12.37 7.77
N THR A 38 -3.51 -12.83 7.33
CA THR A 38 -4.23 -13.91 8.02
C THR A 38 -3.81 -15.29 7.53
N VAL A 39 -3.76 -16.26 8.45
CA VAL A 39 -3.53 -17.67 8.10
C VAL A 39 -4.63 -18.14 7.15
N ILE A 40 -4.23 -18.86 6.09
CA ILE A 40 -5.11 -19.46 5.10
C ILE A 40 -4.75 -20.95 4.95
N PRO A 41 -5.69 -21.81 4.53
CA PRO A 41 -5.43 -23.24 4.42
C PRO A 41 -4.44 -23.57 3.29
N ASP A 42 -4.60 -22.92 2.14
CA ASP A 42 -3.79 -23.19 0.95
C ASP A 42 -3.97 -22.07 -0.11
N ARG A 43 -3.33 -22.27 -1.27
CA ARG A 43 -3.41 -21.35 -2.42
C ARG A 43 -4.74 -21.42 -3.17
N GLU A 44 -5.41 -22.57 -3.19
CA GLU A 44 -6.70 -22.75 -3.88
C GLU A 44 -7.81 -21.94 -3.22
N TYR A 45 -7.74 -21.77 -1.89
CA TYR A 45 -8.62 -20.87 -1.15
C TYR A 45 -8.62 -19.45 -1.72
N LEU A 46 -7.44 -18.86 -1.97
CA LEU A 46 -7.33 -17.52 -2.57
C LEU A 46 -7.84 -17.48 -4.01
N ARG A 47 -7.58 -18.54 -4.80
CA ARG A 47 -8.07 -18.64 -6.19
C ARG A 47 -9.59 -18.64 -6.22
N LYS A 48 -10.23 -19.45 -5.37
CA LYS A 48 -11.68 -19.52 -5.24
C LYS A 48 -12.27 -18.17 -4.83
N LYS A 49 -11.72 -17.51 -3.80
CA LYS A 49 -12.17 -16.18 -3.36
C LYS A 49 -12.07 -15.13 -4.47
N ASN A 50 -10.97 -15.13 -5.21
CA ASN A 50 -10.78 -14.20 -6.32
C ASN A 50 -11.79 -14.46 -7.47
N MET A 51 -12.14 -15.71 -7.75
CA MET A 51 -13.18 -16.06 -8.74
C MET A 51 -14.58 -15.66 -8.27
N GLU A 52 -14.93 -15.94 -7.01
CA GLU A 52 -16.21 -15.55 -6.38
C GLU A 52 -16.44 -14.04 -6.51
N LEU A 53 -15.44 -13.25 -6.12
CA LEU A 53 -15.51 -11.79 -6.19
C LEU A 53 -15.43 -11.26 -7.62
N GLY A 54 -14.64 -11.89 -8.49
CA GLY A 54 -14.54 -11.50 -9.90
C GLY A 54 -15.85 -11.71 -10.67
N GLY A 55 -16.65 -12.71 -10.29
CA GLY A 55 -18.00 -12.91 -10.81
C GLY A 55 -18.93 -11.72 -10.50
N GLY A 56 -18.99 -11.31 -9.22
CA GLY A 56 -19.82 -10.19 -8.78
C GLY A 56 -19.32 -8.80 -9.19
N TYR A 57 -18.00 -8.63 -9.37
CA TYR A 57 -17.40 -7.35 -9.77
C TYR A 57 -17.80 -6.90 -11.19
N ARG A 58 -18.17 -7.85 -12.08
CA ARG A 58 -18.70 -7.51 -13.41
C ARG A 58 -20.08 -6.85 -13.34
N GLU A 59 -20.81 -7.03 -12.24
CA GLU A 59 -22.18 -6.58 -12.07
C GLU A 59 -22.27 -5.31 -11.20
N THR A 60 -21.39 -5.17 -10.22
CA THR A 60 -21.26 -3.95 -9.40
C THR A 60 -19.79 -3.70 -9.09
N ALA A 61 -19.31 -2.47 -9.28
CA ALA A 61 -18.00 -2.10 -8.73
C ALA A 61 -18.10 -2.23 -7.21
N GLY A 62 -17.41 -3.23 -6.64
CA GLY A 62 -17.40 -3.45 -5.21
C GLY A 62 -16.85 -2.23 -4.47
N GLY A 63 -17.42 -1.90 -3.31
CA GLY A 63 -16.90 -0.85 -2.45
C GLY A 63 -15.53 -1.21 -1.85
N GLU A 64 -14.81 -0.19 -1.39
CA GLU A 64 -13.58 -0.37 -0.62
C GLU A 64 -13.84 -1.24 0.64
N PRO A 65 -13.09 -2.33 0.88
CA PRO A 65 -13.23 -3.09 2.12
C PRO A 65 -12.87 -2.23 3.34
N ALA A 66 -13.61 -2.33 4.44
CA ALA A 66 -13.41 -1.51 5.66
C ALA A 66 -12.00 -1.60 6.30
N TYR A 67 -11.24 -2.66 6.00
CA TYR A 67 -9.86 -2.84 6.46
C TYR A 67 -8.81 -2.35 5.46
N TRP A 68 -9.22 -1.97 4.25
CA TRP A 68 -8.37 -1.38 3.25
C TRP A 68 -8.22 0.12 3.51
N GLY A 69 -7.15 0.70 2.98
CA GLY A 69 -7.01 2.15 2.91
C GLY A 69 -5.57 2.65 2.92
N GLY A 70 -5.41 3.96 2.82
CA GLY A 70 -4.10 4.61 2.70
C GLY A 70 -3.57 5.23 3.99
N TYR A 71 -2.25 5.41 4.01
CA TYR A 71 -1.54 6.21 5.02
C TYR A 71 -0.67 7.25 4.33
N ARG A 72 -0.51 8.42 4.95
CA ARG A 72 0.42 9.46 4.53
C ARG A 72 1.57 9.56 5.53
N GLY A 73 2.79 9.41 5.04
CA GLY A 73 4.00 9.70 5.79
C GLY A 73 4.32 11.20 5.79
N GLY A 74 4.59 11.77 6.96
CA GLY A 74 5.14 13.11 7.11
C GLY A 74 6.67 13.01 7.26
N PRO A 75 7.47 13.30 6.22
CA PRO A 75 8.91 13.10 6.25
C PRO A 75 9.57 14.10 7.21
N ASP A 76 10.13 13.59 8.29
CA ASP A 76 10.96 14.34 9.24
C ASP A 76 12.44 14.20 8.91
N VAL A 77 12.84 13.04 8.37
CA VAL A 77 14.19 12.75 7.89
C VAL A 77 14.12 12.13 6.50
N VAL A 78 14.97 12.61 5.60
CA VAL A 78 15.18 11.99 4.29
C VAL A 78 16.68 11.80 4.10
N GLU A 79 17.09 10.58 3.81
CA GLU A 79 18.48 10.21 3.52
C GLU A 79 18.59 9.62 2.12
N PHE A 80 19.56 10.12 1.36
CA PHE A 80 19.98 9.59 0.08
C PHE A 80 21.31 8.86 0.27
N TRP A 81 21.29 7.58 -0.07
CA TRP A 81 22.48 6.74 -0.15
C TRP A 81 22.79 6.45 -1.61
N GLN A 82 24.03 6.67 -2.03
CA GLN A 82 24.51 6.37 -3.39
C GLN A 82 25.68 5.40 -3.32
N GLY A 83 25.54 4.29 -4.05
CA GLY A 83 26.58 3.29 -4.18
C GLY A 83 27.76 3.85 -4.96
N GLN A 84 28.97 3.47 -4.55
CA GLN A 84 30.24 3.88 -5.14
C GLN A 84 31.18 2.67 -5.20
N GLY A 85 32.15 2.70 -6.11
CA GLY A 85 33.20 1.69 -6.19
C GLY A 85 34.05 1.68 -4.92
N GLY A 86 34.56 0.49 -4.55
CA GLY A 86 35.48 0.35 -3.40
C GLY A 86 34.84 0.50 -2.01
N GLY A 87 33.49 0.50 -1.90
CA GLY A 87 32.78 0.51 -0.61
C GLY A 87 32.63 1.88 0.06
N LEU A 88 33.11 2.95 -0.56
CA LEU A 88 33.03 4.32 -0.03
C LEU A 88 31.76 5.04 -0.49
N HIS A 89 30.62 4.61 0.05
CA HIS A 89 29.31 5.11 -0.36
C HIS A 89 29.01 6.51 0.14
N ASP A 90 28.34 7.32 -0.69
CA ASP A 90 27.84 8.63 -0.28
C ASP A 90 26.55 8.48 0.53
N ARG A 91 26.48 9.17 1.66
CA ARG A 91 25.25 9.33 2.44
C ARG A 91 25.02 10.80 2.73
N ARG A 92 23.91 11.34 2.22
CA ARG A 92 23.49 12.72 2.47
C ARG A 92 22.06 12.72 2.98
N GLY A 93 21.82 13.37 4.10
CA GLY A 93 20.48 13.43 4.69
C GLY A 93 20.13 14.81 5.19
N GLY A 94 18.85 15.13 5.17
CA GLY A 94 18.27 16.33 5.78
C GLY A 94 17.28 15.93 6.86
N ARG A 95 17.20 16.74 7.92
CA ARG A 95 16.22 16.61 8.99
C ARG A 95 15.43 17.91 9.08
N ARG A 96 14.10 17.82 9.15
CA ARG A 96 13.24 18.97 9.44
C ARG A 96 13.53 19.45 10.87
N LEU A 97 13.90 20.72 11.00
CA LEU A 97 14.00 21.36 12.31
C LEU A 97 12.59 21.55 12.87
N ARG A 98 12.40 21.21 14.15
CA ARG A 98 11.15 21.49 14.87
C ARG A 98 11.34 22.80 15.61
N ASP A 99 10.34 23.67 15.55
CA ASP A 99 10.25 24.86 16.39
C ASP A 99 9.97 24.48 17.85
#